data_AF-A0A6A5ZZD9-F1
#
_entry.id   AF-A0A6A5ZZD9-F1
#
_cell.length_a   1.000
_cell.length_b   1.000
_cell.length_c   1.000
_cell.angle_alpha   90.00
_cell.angle_beta   90.00
_cell.angle_gamma   90.00
#
_symmetry.space_group_name_H-M   'P 1'
#
loop_
_entity.id
_entity.type
_entity.pdbx_description
1 polymer ?
#
loop_
_entity_poly.entity_id
_entity_poly.type
_entity_poly.pdbx_seq_one_letter_code
_entity_poly.pdbx_strand_id
1 'polypeptide(L)'
;MIFDHISVSWGRDETFSISGPEAGNITIQNSIISQGLETHSCGGLIQTEIGNGVSLFRNLYIDNKTRNPKVKGTNDFTNNVIYNWGGGGGYIAGGDSSGTSEVNIVGNYFISGPSTSATAFTRGNADFKGYVEKNFYDSDKDGTLNGKELGVASSNYGGMAIQTTKFAHPAPSKILSAADALAYVETSVGASKVRDALDTLLITELKSRGKSGKLISDESSVGGPGTIAGGTQWVDANGNGIPDDVEDQFSDVEAWANSLVPSGY
;
A
#
# COMPACT_ATOMS: atom_id res chain seq x y z
N MET A 1 3.28 6.26 -15.21
CA MET A 1 4.45 5.56 -14.58
C MET A 1 3.92 4.41 -13.75
N ILE A 2 4.60 3.27 -13.71
CA ILE A 2 4.16 2.11 -12.92
C ILE A 2 5.30 1.68 -12.01
N PHE A 3 5.00 1.54 -10.73
CA PHE A 3 5.84 0.85 -9.74
C PHE A 3 5.15 -0.46 -9.39
N ASP A 4 5.79 -1.57 -9.70
CA ASP A 4 5.26 -2.91 -9.52
C ASP A 4 6.29 -3.78 -8.80
N HIS A 5 5.84 -4.57 -7.81
CA HIS A 5 6.69 -5.52 -7.09
C HIS A 5 7.99 -4.92 -6.51
N ILE A 6 7.94 -3.66 -6.06
CA ILE A 6 9.07 -3.05 -5.35
C ILE A 6 8.90 -3.21 -3.84
N SER A 7 10.02 -3.29 -3.13
CA SER A 7 10.07 -3.20 -1.68
C SER A 7 10.86 -1.95 -1.30
N VAL A 8 10.24 -1.04 -0.55
CA VAL A 8 10.84 0.23 -0.12
C VAL A 8 10.74 0.34 1.39
N SER A 9 11.86 0.66 2.04
CA SER A 9 11.99 0.65 3.50
C SER A 9 12.87 1.79 4.00
N TRP A 10 12.76 2.08 5.30
CA TRP A 10 13.69 2.95 6.05
C TRP A 10 13.78 4.40 5.56
N GLY A 11 12.67 4.94 5.04
CA GLY A 11 12.55 6.37 4.78
C GLY A 11 12.74 7.19 6.05
N ARG A 12 13.52 8.26 5.98
CA ARG A 12 13.69 9.23 7.09
C ARG A 12 12.69 10.38 7.07
N ASP A 13 12.13 10.66 5.90
CA ASP A 13 10.92 11.47 5.76
C ASP A 13 9.75 10.51 5.52
N GLU A 14 9.21 10.41 4.32
CA GLU A 14 8.40 9.26 3.92
C GLU A 14 9.22 8.17 3.22
N THR A 15 8.79 6.93 3.40
CA THR A 15 9.33 5.78 2.67
C THR A 15 9.02 5.87 1.18
N PHE A 16 7.79 6.23 0.79
CA PHE A 16 7.46 6.42 -0.63
C PHE A 16 6.35 7.46 -0.85
N SER A 17 6.72 8.63 -1.38
CA SER A 17 5.82 9.75 -1.67
C SER A 17 5.70 10.04 -3.16
N ILE A 18 4.49 10.40 -3.60
CA ILE A 18 4.21 10.99 -4.91
C ILE A 18 3.50 12.30 -4.64
N SER A 19 4.14 13.43 -4.92
CA SER A 19 3.58 14.75 -4.64
C SER A 19 3.97 15.76 -5.70
N GLY A 20 3.00 16.53 -6.19
CA GLY A 20 3.25 17.63 -7.10
C GLY A 20 2.03 17.99 -7.94
N PRO A 21 1.95 19.24 -8.44
CA PRO A 21 0.81 19.69 -9.25
C PRO A 21 0.70 18.96 -10.58
N GLU A 22 1.82 18.49 -11.11
CA GLU A 22 1.90 17.74 -12.38
C GLU A 22 1.95 16.22 -12.17
N ALA A 23 2.00 15.76 -10.91
CA ALA A 23 2.03 14.34 -10.59
C ALA A 23 0.65 13.72 -10.85
N GLY A 24 0.62 12.65 -11.64
CA GLY A 24 -0.56 11.83 -11.88
C GLY A 24 -0.36 10.88 -13.05
N ASN A 25 -1.36 10.03 -13.32
CA ASN A 25 -1.22 8.86 -14.19
C ASN A 25 -0.07 7.93 -13.73
N ILE A 26 -0.10 7.63 -12.43
CA ILE A 26 0.88 6.79 -11.76
C ILE A 26 0.16 5.63 -11.08
N THR A 27 0.74 4.43 -11.18
CA THR A 27 0.26 3.25 -10.47
C THR A 27 1.36 2.77 -9.52
N ILE A 28 0.99 2.51 -8.26
CA ILE A 28 1.78 1.70 -7.33
C ILE A 28 1.01 0.42 -7.08
N GLN A 29 1.59 -0.72 -7.44
CA GLN A 29 0.93 -2.01 -7.32
C GLN A 29 1.85 -3.10 -6.79
N ASN A 30 1.25 -4.09 -6.11
CA ASN A 30 1.93 -5.30 -5.64
C ASN A 30 3.23 -5.02 -4.85
N SER A 31 3.34 -3.87 -4.17
CA SER A 31 4.60 -3.38 -3.59
C SER A 31 4.56 -3.32 -2.06
N ILE A 32 5.72 -3.42 -1.41
CA ILE A 32 5.90 -3.24 0.04
C ILE A 32 6.40 -1.82 0.31
N ILE A 33 5.73 -1.12 1.23
CA ILE A 33 6.14 0.17 1.77
C ILE A 33 6.24 0.02 3.28
N SER A 34 7.46 -0.06 3.80
CA SER A 34 7.68 -0.46 5.19
C SER A 34 8.60 0.43 6.00
N GLN A 35 8.49 0.28 7.33
CA GLN A 35 9.50 0.69 8.31
C GLN A 35 10.12 2.08 8.06
N GLY A 36 9.30 3.11 7.81
CA GLY A 36 9.77 4.49 7.94
C GLY A 36 10.42 4.67 9.32
N LEU A 37 11.56 5.33 9.40
CA LEU A 37 12.35 5.40 10.63
C LEU A 37 11.76 6.45 11.60
N GLU A 38 11.63 6.08 12.87
CA GLU A 38 11.30 7.03 13.93
C GLU A 38 12.40 8.11 14.07
N THR A 39 12.06 9.35 14.43
CA THR A 39 10.77 9.81 14.98
C THR A 39 9.71 10.21 13.94
N HIS A 40 10.04 10.15 12.64
CA HIS A 40 9.19 10.52 11.52
C HIS A 40 8.75 9.32 10.67
N SER A 41 8.43 8.19 11.31
CA SER A 41 8.10 6.93 10.64
C SER A 41 6.83 7.05 9.75
N CYS A 42 7.01 7.33 8.46
CA CYS A 42 5.93 7.60 7.53
C CYS A 42 5.96 6.67 6.32
N GLY A 43 4.84 6.06 5.98
CA GLY A 43 4.73 5.21 4.78
C GLY A 43 4.82 6.04 3.48
N GLY A 44 3.97 7.05 3.33
CA GLY A 44 3.90 7.83 2.09
C GLY A 44 2.92 9.00 2.11
N LEU A 45 3.30 10.10 1.45
CA LEU A 45 2.42 11.21 1.11
C LEU A 45 2.06 11.12 -0.37
N ILE A 46 0.77 10.93 -0.66
CA ILE A 46 0.23 10.88 -2.02
C ILE A 46 -0.64 12.13 -2.22
N GLN A 47 -0.10 13.12 -2.92
CA GLN A 47 -0.75 14.42 -3.10
C GLN A 47 -0.66 14.86 -4.56
N THR A 48 -1.78 14.76 -5.25
CA THR A 48 -1.94 15.23 -6.62
C THR A 48 -3.04 16.29 -6.72
N GLU A 49 -3.23 16.85 -7.91
CA GLU A 49 -4.41 17.66 -8.23
C GLU A 49 -5.64 16.77 -8.46
N ILE A 50 -6.83 17.37 -8.33
CA ILE A 50 -8.09 16.71 -8.69
C ILE A 50 -8.09 16.39 -10.19
N GLY A 51 -8.48 15.16 -10.53
CA GLY A 51 -8.54 14.64 -11.89
C GLY A 51 -7.24 14.01 -12.41
N ASN A 52 -6.10 14.24 -11.75
CA ASN A 52 -4.80 13.68 -12.15
C ASN A 52 -4.22 12.82 -11.02
N GLY A 53 -4.73 11.60 -10.87
CA GLY A 53 -4.54 10.81 -9.66
C GLY A 53 -3.48 9.70 -9.69
N VAL A 54 -3.40 8.98 -8.59
CA VAL A 54 -2.60 7.75 -8.42
C VAL A 54 -3.51 6.55 -8.15
N SER A 55 -3.27 5.44 -8.85
CA SER A 55 -3.86 4.15 -8.53
C SER A 55 -2.93 3.38 -7.59
N LEU A 56 -3.42 2.97 -6.43
CA LEU A 56 -2.70 2.19 -5.44
C LEU A 56 -3.47 0.90 -5.18
N PHE A 57 -2.92 -0.24 -5.60
CA PHE A 57 -3.62 -1.50 -5.36
C PHE A 57 -2.73 -2.71 -5.07
N ARG A 58 -3.22 -3.59 -4.19
CA ARG A 58 -2.51 -4.81 -3.75
C ARG A 58 -1.14 -4.53 -3.13
N ASN A 59 -0.95 -3.35 -2.55
CA ASN A 59 0.26 -3.01 -1.81
C ASN A 59 0.17 -3.45 -0.35
N LEU A 60 1.32 -3.62 0.29
CA LEU A 60 1.48 -3.79 1.72
C LEU A 60 2.11 -2.54 2.33
N TYR A 61 1.35 -1.84 3.18
CA TYR A 61 1.90 -0.85 4.10
C TYR A 61 2.12 -1.51 5.45
N ILE A 62 3.36 -1.60 5.93
CA ILE A 62 3.68 -2.36 7.13
C ILE A 62 4.68 -1.63 8.03
N ASP A 63 4.40 -1.60 9.33
CA ASP A 63 5.35 -1.10 10.34
C ASP A 63 5.75 0.38 10.19
N ASN A 64 4.89 1.22 9.59
CA ASN A 64 5.05 2.68 9.65
C ASN A 64 4.11 3.30 10.68
N LYS A 65 4.59 4.28 11.44
CA LYS A 65 3.79 4.94 12.48
C LYS A 65 2.57 5.68 11.93
N THR A 66 2.72 6.30 10.76
CA THR A 66 1.74 7.23 10.20
C THR A 66 1.81 7.26 8.67
N ARG A 67 0.86 7.96 8.05
CA ARG A 67 0.79 8.17 6.59
C ARG A 67 0.90 6.85 5.82
N ASN A 68 -0.08 5.96 5.98
CA ASN A 68 -0.10 4.61 5.39
C ASN A 68 -1.12 4.39 4.23
N PRO A 69 -1.27 5.28 3.23
CA PRO A 69 -0.67 6.60 3.01
C PRO A 69 -1.42 7.74 3.72
N LYS A 70 -0.89 8.97 3.62
CA LYS A 70 -1.68 10.21 3.73
C LYS A 70 -2.01 10.70 2.32
N VAL A 71 -3.27 11.02 2.07
CA VAL A 71 -3.75 11.25 0.70
C VAL A 71 -4.43 12.61 0.52
N LYS A 72 -4.19 13.22 -0.63
CA LYS A 72 -4.93 14.36 -1.21
C LYS A 72 -5.07 14.23 -2.72
N GLY A 73 -6.03 14.95 -3.31
CA GLY A 73 -6.30 14.90 -4.74
C GLY A 73 -7.11 13.66 -5.12
N THR A 74 -7.00 13.23 -6.37
CA THR A 74 -7.72 12.05 -6.88
C THR A 74 -6.91 10.78 -6.70
N ASN A 75 -7.48 9.72 -6.11
CA ASN A 75 -6.77 8.44 -5.95
C ASN A 75 -7.73 7.24 -6.00
N ASP A 76 -7.25 6.08 -6.41
CA ASP A 76 -7.95 4.79 -6.22
C ASP A 76 -7.10 3.89 -5.32
N PHE A 77 -7.61 3.58 -4.13
CA PHE A 77 -6.94 2.78 -3.10
C PHE A 77 -7.70 1.47 -2.94
N THR A 78 -7.32 0.46 -3.73
CA THR A 78 -8.09 -0.78 -3.87
C THR A 78 -7.28 -2.03 -3.49
N ASN A 79 -7.83 -2.92 -2.68
CA ASN A 79 -7.21 -4.19 -2.30
C ASN A 79 -5.81 -4.09 -1.66
N ASN A 80 -5.48 -2.97 -1.01
CA ASN A 80 -4.26 -2.86 -0.22
C ASN A 80 -4.42 -3.53 1.14
N VAL A 81 -3.30 -3.96 1.70
CA VAL A 81 -3.19 -4.47 3.07
C VAL A 81 -2.37 -3.48 3.89
N ILE A 82 -2.87 -3.14 5.07
CA ILE A 82 -2.18 -2.24 6.00
C ILE A 82 -2.02 -2.99 7.32
N TYR A 83 -0.79 -3.11 7.79
CA TYR A 83 -0.44 -3.87 9.00
C TYR A 83 0.37 -3.05 10.00
N ASN A 84 0.04 -3.17 11.29
CA ASN A 84 0.86 -2.68 12.40
C ASN A 84 1.29 -1.19 12.29
N TRP A 85 0.38 -0.32 11.86
CA TRP A 85 0.64 1.11 11.90
C TRP A 85 0.74 1.63 13.34
N GLY A 86 1.29 2.84 13.55
CA GLY A 86 1.37 3.49 14.86
C GLY A 86 0.20 4.42 15.18
N GLY A 87 0.47 5.50 15.93
CA GLY A 87 -0.57 6.46 16.34
C GLY A 87 -1.12 7.37 15.24
N GLY A 88 -0.60 7.28 14.01
CA GLY A 88 -1.07 8.08 12.88
C GLY A 88 -2.32 7.54 12.19
N GLY A 89 -2.60 6.24 12.37
CA GLY A 89 -3.65 5.53 11.65
C GLY A 89 -3.12 4.75 10.43
N GLY A 90 -3.94 3.81 9.97
CA GLY A 90 -3.67 2.98 8.80
C GLY A 90 -3.90 3.71 7.48
N TYR A 91 -4.60 4.85 7.49
CA TYR A 91 -4.84 5.71 6.34
C TYR A 91 -5.22 7.11 6.84
N ILE A 92 -4.58 8.15 6.31
CA ILE A 92 -4.89 9.54 6.67
C ILE A 92 -5.63 10.23 5.53
N ALA A 93 -6.88 10.61 5.81
CA ALA A 93 -7.78 11.23 4.85
C ALA A 93 -7.64 12.76 4.81
N GLY A 94 -6.54 13.27 4.24
CA GLY A 94 -6.29 14.70 4.03
C GLY A 94 -5.62 15.41 5.21
N GLY A 95 -6.03 15.13 6.45
CA GLY A 95 -5.53 15.82 7.65
C GLY A 95 -6.03 17.28 7.76
N ASP A 96 -5.36 18.09 8.58
CA ASP A 96 -5.80 19.47 8.89
C ASP A 96 -5.52 20.51 7.78
N SER A 97 -5.19 20.06 6.57
CA SER A 97 -4.77 20.94 5.47
C SER A 97 -5.86 21.05 4.40
N SER A 98 -6.06 22.25 3.87
CA SER A 98 -7.19 22.72 3.04
C SER A 98 -7.24 22.19 1.59
N GLY A 99 -6.93 20.92 1.36
CA GLY A 99 -6.98 20.31 0.03
C GLY A 99 -8.21 19.41 -0.15
N THR A 100 -8.91 19.56 -1.27
CA THR A 100 -9.98 18.64 -1.67
C THR A 100 -9.40 17.28 -2.09
N SER A 101 -10.13 16.21 -1.80
CA SER A 101 -9.78 14.86 -2.25
C SER A 101 -11.00 14.14 -2.83
N GLU A 102 -10.76 13.31 -3.83
CA GLU A 102 -11.74 12.43 -4.47
C GLU A 102 -11.15 11.02 -4.53
N VAL A 103 -11.53 10.16 -3.59
CA VAL A 103 -10.85 8.87 -3.41
C VAL A 103 -11.81 7.70 -3.41
N ASN A 104 -11.47 6.67 -4.17
CA ASN A 104 -12.10 5.36 -4.07
C ASN A 104 -11.29 4.50 -3.08
N ILE A 105 -11.95 3.90 -2.09
CA ILE A 105 -11.32 3.05 -1.07
C ILE A 105 -12.07 1.73 -1.02
N VAL A 106 -11.58 0.72 -1.74
CA VAL A 106 -12.36 -0.50 -2.03
C VAL A 106 -11.60 -1.77 -1.67
N GLY A 107 -12.23 -2.67 -0.91
CA GLY A 107 -11.71 -4.03 -0.73
C GLY A 107 -10.38 -4.14 0.02
N ASN A 108 -10.00 -3.13 0.82
CA ASN A 108 -8.74 -3.12 1.56
C ASN A 108 -8.87 -3.90 2.88
N TYR A 109 -7.74 -4.40 3.39
CA TYR A 109 -7.70 -5.10 4.68
C TYR A 109 -6.73 -4.40 5.65
N PHE A 110 -7.27 -3.89 6.74
CA PHE A 110 -6.52 -3.27 7.82
C PHE A 110 -6.37 -4.27 8.98
N ILE A 111 -5.15 -4.49 9.46
CA ILE A 111 -4.86 -5.43 10.54
C ILE A 111 -3.98 -4.73 11.58
N SER A 112 -4.52 -4.56 12.78
CA SER A 112 -3.79 -4.00 13.92
C SER A 112 -2.62 -4.90 14.31
N GLY A 113 -1.49 -4.27 14.65
CA GLY A 113 -0.34 -4.94 15.24
C GLY A 113 0.09 -4.37 16.58
N PRO A 114 1.23 -4.83 17.13
CA PRO A 114 1.71 -4.39 18.45
C PRO A 114 1.82 -2.88 18.61
N SER A 115 2.19 -2.16 17.54
CA SER A 115 2.38 -0.70 17.52
C SER A 115 1.08 0.09 17.32
N THR A 116 0.00 -0.59 16.92
CA THR A 116 -1.28 0.05 16.60
C THR A 116 -1.97 0.64 17.80
N SER A 117 -2.13 1.97 17.75
CA SER A 117 -2.71 2.82 18.79
C SER A 117 -3.76 3.80 18.25
N ALA A 118 -4.08 3.72 16.96
CA ALA A 118 -5.11 4.50 16.30
C ALA A 118 -5.97 3.60 15.39
N THR A 119 -7.18 4.07 15.05
CA THR A 119 -8.08 3.38 14.12
C THR A 119 -7.51 3.30 12.70
N ALA A 120 -8.10 2.43 11.87
CA ALA A 120 -7.69 2.24 10.46
C ALA A 120 -7.69 3.57 9.69
N PHE A 121 -8.75 4.37 9.79
CA PHE A 121 -8.86 5.68 9.14
C PHE A 121 -8.81 6.79 10.17
N THR A 122 -8.09 7.87 9.87
CA THR A 122 -7.99 9.05 10.73
C THR A 122 -8.02 10.35 9.93
N ARG A 123 -8.38 11.44 10.62
CA ARG A 123 -8.27 12.84 10.17
C ARG A 123 -8.96 13.15 8.83
N GLY A 124 -10.10 12.51 8.58
CA GLY A 124 -11.02 12.91 7.52
C GLY A 124 -11.74 14.20 7.88
N ASN A 125 -12.25 14.89 6.86
CA ASN A 125 -13.01 16.13 6.99
C ASN A 125 -13.97 16.28 5.81
N ALA A 126 -14.69 17.41 5.75
CA ALA A 126 -15.68 17.68 4.71
C ALA A 126 -15.08 17.85 3.29
N ASP A 127 -13.80 18.20 3.18
CA ASP A 127 -13.10 18.37 1.89
C ASP A 127 -12.57 17.05 1.34
N PHE A 128 -12.45 16.01 2.18
CA PHE A 128 -12.08 14.67 1.76
C PHE A 128 -13.32 13.87 1.39
N LYS A 129 -13.59 13.71 0.08
CA LYS A 129 -14.72 12.94 -0.43
C LYS A 129 -14.28 11.51 -0.76
N GLY A 130 -14.90 10.53 -0.10
CA GLY A 130 -14.53 9.12 -0.23
C GLY A 130 -15.69 8.25 -0.70
N TYR A 131 -15.51 7.49 -1.77
CA TYR A 131 -16.34 6.32 -2.06
C TYR A 131 -15.71 5.10 -1.37
N VAL A 132 -16.47 4.39 -0.54
CA VAL A 132 -15.96 3.29 0.28
C VAL A 132 -16.80 2.04 0.12
N GLU A 133 -16.16 0.88 -0.02
CA GLU A 133 -16.86 -0.40 -0.17
C GLU A 133 -15.97 -1.56 0.29
N LYS A 134 -16.53 -2.55 1.02
CA LYS A 134 -15.87 -3.83 1.32
C LYS A 134 -14.50 -3.73 2.00
N ASN A 135 -14.25 -2.70 2.80
CA ASN A 135 -13.02 -2.59 3.59
C ASN A 135 -13.16 -3.35 4.89
N PHE A 136 -12.16 -4.15 5.26
CA PHE A 136 -12.16 -4.96 6.48
C PHE A 136 -11.16 -4.42 7.50
N TYR A 137 -11.51 -4.52 8.78
CA TYR A 137 -10.63 -4.16 9.87
C TYR A 137 -10.60 -5.27 10.93
N ASP A 138 -9.41 -5.77 11.19
CA ASP A 138 -9.08 -6.70 12.27
C ASP A 138 -8.30 -5.93 13.35
N SER A 139 -8.95 -5.66 14.48
CA SER A 139 -8.44 -4.71 15.46
C SER A 139 -7.87 -5.35 16.73
N ASP A 140 -8.13 -6.64 16.94
CA ASP A 140 -8.01 -7.28 18.27
C ASP A 140 -6.63 -7.87 18.58
N LYS A 141 -5.78 -8.02 17.56
CA LYS A 141 -4.40 -8.53 17.68
C LYS A 141 -4.36 -9.95 18.25
N ASP A 142 -5.41 -10.75 18.02
CA ASP A 142 -5.59 -12.04 18.68
C ASP A 142 -4.82 -13.19 18.01
N GLY A 143 -4.26 -12.98 16.81
CA GLY A 143 -3.54 -13.98 16.03
C GLY A 143 -4.42 -14.75 15.03
N THR A 144 -5.69 -14.40 14.93
CA THR A 144 -6.70 -14.99 14.05
C THR A 144 -7.13 -13.95 13.02
N LEU A 145 -7.36 -14.36 11.78
CA LEU A 145 -7.95 -13.47 10.79
C LEU A 145 -9.48 -13.48 10.96
N ASN A 146 -10.01 -12.58 11.78
CA ASN A 146 -11.43 -12.56 12.15
C ASN A 146 -12.12 -11.19 11.94
N GLY A 147 -11.38 -10.24 11.38
CA GLY A 147 -11.79 -8.86 11.12
C GLY A 147 -13.16 -8.70 10.45
N LYS A 148 -13.76 -7.53 10.66
CA LYS A 148 -15.12 -7.22 10.21
C LYS A 148 -15.10 -6.18 9.11
N GLU A 149 -16.07 -6.27 8.21
CA GLU A 149 -16.33 -5.20 7.24
C GLU A 149 -16.71 -3.91 7.98
N LEU A 150 -16.06 -2.82 7.60
CA LEU A 150 -16.37 -1.48 8.09
C LEU A 150 -17.67 -0.99 7.43
N GLY A 151 -18.69 -0.74 8.26
CA GLY A 151 -19.93 -0.13 7.78
C GLY A 151 -19.70 1.22 7.10
N VAL A 152 -20.46 1.51 6.04
CA VAL A 152 -20.35 2.73 5.23
C VAL A 152 -20.89 3.94 6.00
N ALA A 153 -20.05 4.52 6.87
CA ALA A 153 -20.38 5.66 7.71
C ALA A 153 -19.15 6.54 7.94
N SER A 154 -19.33 7.86 7.91
CA SER A 154 -18.23 8.84 8.09
C SER A 154 -17.41 8.57 9.36
N SER A 155 -18.04 8.19 10.47
CA SER A 155 -17.36 7.85 11.74
C SER A 155 -16.40 6.66 11.64
N ASN A 156 -16.67 5.69 10.76
CA ASN A 156 -15.81 4.51 10.56
C ASN A 156 -14.61 4.82 9.66
N TYR A 157 -14.69 5.92 8.91
CA TYR A 157 -13.69 6.37 7.94
C TYR A 157 -13.05 7.70 8.35
N GLY A 158 -12.86 7.88 9.66
CA GLY A 158 -12.09 8.99 10.22
C GLY A 158 -12.73 10.38 10.07
N GLY A 159 -14.03 10.46 9.75
CA GLY A 159 -14.76 11.71 9.58
C GLY A 159 -14.84 12.24 8.15
N MET A 160 -14.42 11.46 7.14
CA MET A 160 -14.47 11.90 5.74
C MET A 160 -15.91 11.99 5.19
N ALA A 161 -16.10 12.79 4.13
CA ALA A 161 -17.38 12.95 3.45
C ALA A 161 -17.66 11.76 2.51
N ILE A 162 -18.46 10.80 2.98
CA ILE A 162 -18.79 9.60 2.21
C ILE A 162 -19.68 9.94 1.00
N GLN A 163 -19.31 9.42 -0.16
CA GLN A 163 -20.05 9.54 -1.42
C GLN A 163 -20.72 8.22 -1.80
N THR A 164 -21.85 8.32 -2.51
CA THR A 164 -22.62 7.16 -2.98
C THR A 164 -22.19 6.66 -4.37
N THR A 165 -21.41 7.45 -5.10
CA THR A 165 -20.96 7.14 -6.45
C THR A 165 -19.44 7.07 -6.48
N LYS A 166 -18.91 6.04 -7.15
CA LYS A 166 -17.47 5.87 -7.37
C LYS A 166 -16.94 6.99 -8.26
N PHE A 167 -15.77 7.52 -7.94
CA PHE A 167 -15.09 8.53 -8.76
C PHE A 167 -14.50 7.88 -10.01
N ALA A 168 -14.52 8.60 -11.13
CA ALA A 168 -13.91 8.16 -12.37
C ALA A 168 -12.37 8.28 -12.29
N HIS A 169 -11.71 7.18 -11.95
CA HIS A 169 -10.26 7.04 -11.95
C HIS A 169 -9.88 5.59 -12.29
N PRO A 170 -8.75 5.32 -12.97
CA PRO A 170 -8.30 3.96 -13.22
C PRO A 170 -8.18 3.14 -11.93
N ALA A 171 -8.78 1.95 -11.98
CA ALA A 171 -8.80 0.95 -10.92
C ALA A 171 -8.29 -0.37 -11.49
N PRO A 172 -7.87 -1.35 -10.67
CA PRO A 172 -7.50 -2.65 -11.19
C PRO A 172 -8.69 -3.28 -11.93
N SER A 173 -8.42 -3.89 -13.09
CA SER A 173 -9.42 -4.56 -13.93
C SER A 173 -10.21 -5.64 -13.17
N LYS A 174 -9.55 -6.27 -12.19
CA LYS A 174 -10.12 -7.22 -11.25
C LYS A 174 -9.96 -6.74 -9.82
N ILE A 175 -11.10 -6.57 -9.15
CA ILE A 175 -11.17 -6.27 -7.71
C ILE A 175 -11.37 -7.60 -6.98
N LEU A 176 -10.45 -7.92 -6.09
CA LEU A 176 -10.49 -9.11 -5.23
C LEU A 176 -11.37 -8.86 -4.00
N SER A 177 -11.78 -9.94 -3.33
CA SER A 177 -12.26 -9.81 -1.95
C SER A 177 -11.12 -9.33 -1.05
N ALA A 178 -11.40 -8.69 0.09
CA ALA A 178 -10.34 -8.25 1.00
C ALA A 178 -9.50 -9.45 1.52
N ALA A 179 -10.13 -10.61 1.73
CA ALA A 179 -9.43 -11.83 2.14
C ALA A 179 -8.51 -12.38 1.03
N ASP A 180 -8.98 -12.38 -0.22
CA ASP A 180 -8.15 -12.82 -1.36
C ASP A 180 -7.01 -11.82 -1.63
N ALA A 181 -7.27 -10.51 -1.45
CA ALA A 181 -6.23 -9.49 -1.52
C ALA A 181 -5.13 -9.73 -0.48
N LEU A 182 -5.50 -10.08 0.76
CA LEU A 182 -4.55 -10.47 1.79
C LEU A 182 -3.74 -11.71 1.38
N ALA A 183 -4.42 -12.78 0.94
CA ALA A 183 -3.73 -14.01 0.51
C ALA A 183 -2.76 -13.76 -0.66
N TYR A 184 -3.14 -12.90 -1.61
CA TYR A 184 -2.28 -12.45 -2.69
C TYR A 184 -1.07 -11.68 -2.16
N VAL A 185 -1.28 -10.70 -1.27
CA VAL A 185 -0.20 -9.89 -0.69
C VAL A 185 0.81 -10.78 0.04
N GLU A 186 0.37 -11.74 0.84
CA GLU A 186 1.24 -12.65 1.59
C GLU A 186 2.17 -13.52 0.75
N THR A 187 1.78 -13.77 -0.49
CA THR A 187 2.52 -14.64 -1.40
C THR A 187 3.35 -13.83 -2.37
N SER A 188 2.81 -12.72 -2.87
CA SER A 188 3.28 -12.10 -4.11
C SER A 188 3.74 -10.65 -3.96
N VAL A 189 3.46 -9.95 -2.86
CA VAL A 189 3.85 -8.53 -2.72
C VAL A 189 5.38 -8.33 -2.60
N GLY A 190 5.86 -7.17 -3.05
CA GLY A 190 7.24 -6.71 -2.94
C GLY A 190 8.15 -7.40 -3.95
N ALA A 191 9.45 -7.45 -3.66
CA ALA A 191 10.45 -8.21 -4.43
C ALA A 191 10.26 -9.74 -4.28
N SER A 192 9.06 -10.22 -4.54
CA SER A 192 8.56 -11.55 -4.16
C SER A 192 9.23 -12.71 -4.89
N LYS A 193 9.81 -12.47 -6.08
CA LYS A 193 10.57 -13.48 -6.83
C LYS A 193 11.79 -13.98 -6.05
N VAL A 194 12.47 -13.07 -5.34
CA VAL A 194 13.65 -13.36 -4.52
C VAL A 194 13.62 -12.42 -3.30
N ARG A 195 12.81 -12.77 -2.30
CA ARG A 195 12.74 -11.98 -1.06
C ARG A 195 14.07 -12.02 -0.33
N ASP A 196 14.50 -10.87 0.17
CA ASP A 196 15.59 -10.79 1.12
C ASP A 196 15.11 -11.15 2.54
N ALA A 197 16.02 -11.03 3.51
CA ALA A 197 15.72 -11.31 4.91
C ALA A 197 14.68 -10.34 5.50
N LEU A 198 14.64 -9.09 5.05
CA LEU A 198 13.71 -8.08 5.54
C LEU A 198 12.30 -8.36 5.02
N ASP A 199 12.13 -8.52 3.71
CA ASP A 199 10.83 -8.83 3.12
C ASP A 199 10.26 -10.13 3.71
N THR A 200 11.11 -11.13 3.94
CA THR A 200 10.72 -12.37 4.62
C THR A 200 10.24 -12.12 6.06
N LEU A 201 10.94 -11.27 6.81
CA LEU A 201 10.53 -10.86 8.15
C LEU A 201 9.17 -10.16 8.14
N LEU A 202 8.99 -9.17 7.27
CA LEU A 202 7.75 -8.38 7.16
C LEU A 202 6.53 -9.26 6.82
N ILE A 203 6.69 -10.22 5.89
CA ILE A 203 5.62 -11.17 5.58
C ILE A 203 5.34 -12.12 6.75
N THR A 204 6.38 -12.51 7.49
CA THR A 204 6.22 -13.30 8.73
C THR A 204 5.42 -12.51 9.78
N GLU A 205 5.68 -11.21 9.90
CA GLU A 205 4.95 -10.33 10.81
C GLU A 205 3.49 -10.14 10.39
N LEU A 206 3.22 -9.90 9.10
CA LEU A 206 1.86 -9.85 8.57
C LEU A 206 1.09 -11.16 8.86
N LYS A 207 1.74 -12.32 8.67
CA LYS A 207 1.19 -13.65 8.94
C LYS A 207 0.91 -13.92 10.42
N SER A 208 1.52 -13.14 11.31
CA SER A 208 1.29 -13.26 12.75
C SER A 208 -0.09 -12.75 13.19
N ARG A 209 -0.81 -12.02 12.30
CA ARG A 209 -2.15 -11.47 12.57
C ARG A 209 -2.20 -10.65 13.86
N GLY A 210 -1.25 -9.73 14.00
CA GLY A 210 -1.21 -8.75 15.07
C GLY A 210 -0.32 -9.14 16.26
N LYS A 211 0.38 -10.27 16.21
CA LYS A 211 1.26 -10.74 17.29
C LYS A 211 2.68 -10.19 17.22
N SER A 212 3.17 -9.82 16.05
CA SER A 212 4.52 -9.27 15.85
C SER A 212 4.52 -8.06 14.92
N GLY A 213 5.67 -7.42 14.72
CA GLY A 213 5.80 -6.12 14.07
C GLY A 213 6.22 -5.02 15.05
N LYS A 214 7.02 -4.06 14.56
CA LYS A 214 7.55 -2.96 15.38
C LYS A 214 7.88 -1.73 14.54
N LEU A 215 7.66 -0.55 15.13
CA LEU A 215 8.26 0.68 14.64
C LEU A 215 9.75 0.69 15.03
N ILE A 216 10.62 1.10 14.10
CA ILE A 216 12.07 1.12 14.31
C ILE A 216 12.65 2.53 14.09
N SER A 217 13.79 2.80 14.71
CA SER A 217 14.56 4.04 14.49
C SER A 217 15.85 3.81 13.71
N ASP A 218 16.27 2.55 13.58
CA ASP A 218 17.54 2.13 13.01
C ASP A 218 17.37 0.74 12.39
N GLU A 219 17.74 0.62 11.12
CA GLU A 219 17.63 -0.60 10.32
C GLU A 219 18.48 -1.75 10.88
N SER A 220 19.57 -1.46 11.59
CA SER A 220 20.40 -2.50 12.21
C SER A 220 19.62 -3.35 13.23
N SER A 221 18.55 -2.81 13.82
CA SER A 221 17.66 -3.52 14.74
C SER A 221 16.84 -4.65 14.09
N VAL A 222 16.83 -4.71 12.76
CA VAL A 222 16.21 -5.77 11.95
C VAL A 222 17.22 -6.45 11.01
N GLY A 223 18.52 -6.22 11.24
CA GLY A 223 19.61 -6.81 10.44
C GLY A 223 20.14 -5.92 9.33
N GLY A 224 19.60 -4.71 9.16
CA GLY A 224 20.00 -3.77 8.11
C GLY A 224 19.72 -4.30 6.71
N PRO A 225 20.38 -3.75 5.66
CA PRO A 225 20.21 -4.21 4.27
C PRO A 225 20.64 -5.67 4.04
N GLY A 226 21.19 -6.33 5.06
CA GLY A 226 21.58 -7.72 5.01
C GLY A 226 22.67 -7.97 3.97
N THR A 227 22.65 -9.18 3.40
CA THR A 227 23.53 -9.58 2.30
C THR A 227 22.69 -9.72 1.04
N ILE A 228 23.01 -8.93 0.02
CA ILE A 228 22.39 -9.05 -1.29
C ILE A 228 23.11 -10.18 -2.03
N ALA A 229 22.38 -11.26 -2.33
CA ALA A 229 22.93 -12.33 -3.15
C ALA A 229 23.24 -11.80 -4.56
N GLY A 230 24.42 -12.14 -5.08
CA GLY A 230 24.73 -11.88 -6.48
C GLY A 230 23.76 -12.62 -7.40
N GLY A 231 23.56 -12.11 -8.61
CA GLY A 231 22.73 -12.73 -9.63
C GLY A 231 23.42 -12.73 -10.99
N THR A 232 22.94 -13.58 -11.90
CA THR A 232 23.28 -13.48 -13.32
C THR A 232 22.50 -12.31 -13.91
N GLN A 233 23.20 -11.35 -14.51
CA GLN A 233 22.56 -10.26 -15.25
C GLN A 233 21.74 -10.85 -16.39
N TRP A 234 20.48 -10.43 -16.55
CA TRP A 234 19.68 -10.83 -17.70
C TRP A 234 20.13 -10.04 -18.93
N VAL A 235 19.98 -10.62 -20.11
CA VAL A 235 20.35 -9.95 -21.36
C VAL A 235 19.31 -8.88 -21.65
N ASP A 236 19.75 -7.64 -21.76
CA ASP A 236 18.98 -6.46 -22.17
C ASP A 236 19.82 -5.74 -23.22
N ALA A 237 19.62 -6.10 -24.48
CA ALA A 237 20.46 -5.62 -25.58
C ALA A 237 20.20 -4.15 -25.93
N ASN A 238 19.01 -3.65 -25.63
CA ASN A 238 18.59 -2.28 -25.95
C ASN A 238 18.80 -1.29 -24.79
N GLY A 239 19.05 -1.79 -23.58
CA GLY A 239 19.38 -1.02 -22.38
C GLY A 239 18.17 -0.33 -21.74
N ASN A 240 16.94 -0.81 -21.97
CA ASN A 240 15.73 -0.20 -21.45
C ASN A 240 15.33 -0.72 -20.06
N GLY A 241 16.08 -1.67 -19.50
CA GLY A 241 15.84 -2.28 -18.19
C GLY A 241 14.87 -3.46 -18.20
N ILE A 242 14.38 -3.89 -19.37
CA ILE A 242 13.54 -5.08 -19.56
C ILE A 242 14.35 -6.13 -20.31
N PRO A 243 14.46 -7.35 -19.78
CA PRO A 243 15.22 -8.40 -20.44
C PRO A 243 14.60 -8.88 -21.77
N ASP A 244 15.45 -9.14 -22.76
CA ASP A 244 15.05 -9.49 -24.13
C ASP A 244 14.07 -10.69 -24.18
N ASP A 245 14.30 -11.71 -23.34
CA ASP A 245 13.47 -12.90 -23.27
C ASP A 245 12.07 -12.66 -22.69
N VAL A 246 11.88 -11.54 -21.97
CA VAL A 246 10.58 -11.07 -21.49
C VAL A 246 9.89 -10.21 -22.54
N GLU A 247 10.62 -9.31 -23.21
CA GLU A 247 10.05 -8.44 -24.24
C GLU A 247 9.38 -9.24 -25.37
N ASP A 248 9.99 -10.35 -25.78
CA ASP A 248 9.47 -11.22 -26.84
C ASP A 248 8.14 -11.93 -26.48
N GLN A 249 7.75 -11.93 -25.19
CA GLN A 249 6.54 -12.62 -24.72
C GLN A 249 5.28 -11.73 -24.68
N PHE A 250 5.42 -10.40 -24.77
CA PHE A 250 4.29 -9.48 -24.57
C PHE A 250 4.22 -8.42 -25.66
N SER A 251 3.00 -8.10 -26.11
CA SER A 251 2.77 -7.09 -27.15
C SER A 251 3.04 -5.66 -26.69
N ASP A 252 2.95 -5.42 -25.38
CA ASP A 252 3.13 -4.13 -24.73
C ASP A 252 3.35 -4.28 -23.21
N VAL A 253 3.74 -3.18 -22.56
CA VAL A 253 4.01 -3.12 -21.10
C VAL A 253 2.77 -3.42 -20.25
N GLU A 254 1.56 -3.09 -20.74
CA GLU A 254 0.32 -3.36 -20.00
C GLU A 254 0.01 -4.86 -20.03
N ALA A 255 0.18 -5.53 -21.17
CA ALA A 255 0.06 -6.98 -21.30
C ALA A 255 1.04 -7.71 -20.39
N TRP A 256 2.29 -7.24 -20.32
CA TRP A 256 3.28 -7.76 -19.38
C TRP A 256 2.86 -7.56 -17.92
N ALA A 257 2.55 -6.33 -17.51
CA ALA A 257 2.17 -6.03 -16.13
C ALA A 257 0.94 -6.82 -15.66
N ASN A 258 -0.03 -7.04 -16.57
CA ASN A 258 -1.20 -7.87 -16.29
C ASN A 258 -0.87 -9.37 -16.18
N SER A 259 0.16 -9.86 -16.87
CA SER A 259 0.58 -11.27 -16.82
C SER A 259 1.20 -11.68 -15.47
N LEU A 260 1.74 -10.71 -14.72
CA LEU A 260 2.31 -10.93 -13.39
C LEU A 260 1.24 -11.22 -12.33
N VAL A 261 -0.05 -11.05 -12.67
CA VAL A 261 -1.16 -11.48 -11.83
C VAL A 261 -1.47 -12.95 -12.16
N PRO A 262 -1.30 -13.91 -11.23
CA PRO A 262 -1.54 -15.32 -11.54
C PRO A 262 -2.97 -15.52 -12.07
N SER A 263 -3.10 -16.24 -13.18
CA SER A 263 -4.39 -16.48 -13.86
C SER A 263 -5.43 -17.24 -13.02
N GLY A 264 -5.02 -17.76 -11.85
CA GLY A 264 -5.85 -18.49 -10.92
C GLY A 264 -6.64 -17.64 -9.92
N TYR A 265 -6.47 -16.31 -9.94
CA TYR A 265 -7.19 -15.39 -9.06
C TYR A 265 -8.25 -14.62 -9.79
#